data_AF-A0A7Y0Z515-F1
#
_entry.id   AF-A0A7Y0Z515-F1
#
_cell.length_a   1.000
_cell.length_b   1.000
_cell.length_c   1.000
_cell.angle_alpha   90.00
_cell.angle_beta   90.00
_cell.angle_gamma   90.00
#
_symmetry.space_group_name_H-M   'P 1'
#
loop_
_entity.id
_entity.type
_entity.pdbx_description
1 polymer ?
#
loop_
_entity_poly.entity_id
_entity_poly.type
_entity_poly.pdbx_seq_one_letter_code
_entity_poly.pdbx_strand_id
1 'polypeptide(L)'
;MDAQEEGWEISAQRCPTHADVEAWMSTVEKVLENRQLPLKGSGLVPSDYGQAEPEGPEAVIDLSATKPPLNQILFGPPGTGKTYATINQALAILAPEFLAQNTGNSPETRQRLKAEFDRLASAGRVRFVTFHQSFSYEDFVEGIRADSDSETGQLRYPLEAGVFKRICDDAKTQPVADLGVRPNAAIWKISIDGSGMSPSKNYCLTHGEARIGWGDSGDLSEAYKTNDYYQGLGSGDKGTLNYFAEQMAVGDVLLCIQSAEKVGAIGVVTSEYRYEATVPDGVKPDYQHVRSVRWVYRDINLSILPINDGCQFTLKTVYAMNRFTWADLLTYLQHEGVKAVEPSVSNSPADTPYVLIIDEINRGNVSRIFGELITLIEPSKRDGADEALSLQLPYSKKPFTVPQNVHLIGTMNTADRSLAGLDIALRRRFVFREMLPEPHLLESTTVEGVNIGQLLRVMNQRIEVLLDREHCLGHAYFMPLLNGGTLAQLELIFRNQVLPLLQEYFFEDWQRIQWVLNDHRKPETDCFVLRETQNLLALFGDKVPAQDQVWRINPLAFSRPTAYAGVISAHASTQDATTPEEQTA
;
A
#
# COMPACT_ATOMS: atom_id res chain seq x y z
N MET A 1 54.92 15.29 0.92
CA MET A 1 55.86 14.70 1.89
C MET A 1 56.27 13.36 1.33
N ASP A 2 57.46 13.28 0.75
CA ASP A 2 57.99 12.00 0.29
C ASP A 2 58.41 11.20 1.53
N ALA A 3 57.75 10.06 1.74
CA ALA A 3 57.98 9.15 2.87
C ALA A 3 59.32 8.38 2.76
N GLN A 4 60.27 8.86 1.96
CA GLN A 4 61.52 8.16 1.69
C GLN A 4 62.58 8.31 2.79
N GLU A 5 62.48 9.32 3.67
CA GLU A 5 63.51 9.56 4.69
C GLU A 5 63.25 8.88 6.04
N GLU A 6 62.07 8.27 6.28
CA GLU A 6 61.75 7.58 7.54
C GLU A 6 61.84 6.05 7.48
N GLY A 7 62.36 5.46 6.39
CA GLY A 7 62.70 4.03 6.35
C GLY A 7 61.52 3.06 6.26
N TRP A 8 60.33 3.52 5.83
CA TRP A 8 59.16 2.67 5.64
C TRP A 8 58.93 2.37 4.16
N GLU A 9 59.69 1.43 3.60
CA GLU A 9 59.32 0.77 2.34
C GLU A 9 58.25 -0.29 2.62
N ILE A 10 57.05 -0.12 2.06
CA ILE A 10 56.03 -1.17 2.02
C ILE A 10 56.51 -2.22 1.01
N SER A 11 57.28 -3.19 1.47
CA SER A 11 57.60 -4.40 0.72
C SER A 11 56.33 -5.25 0.56
N ALA A 12 56.03 -5.68 -0.66
CA ALA A 12 54.88 -6.53 -1.00
C ALA A 12 54.87 -7.90 -0.28
N GLN A 13 55.89 -8.20 0.53
CA GLN A 13 56.06 -9.46 1.24
C GLN A 13 55.65 -9.40 2.72
N ARG A 14 55.25 -8.23 3.25
CA ARG A 14 54.79 -8.10 4.64
C ARG A 14 53.56 -7.21 4.72
N CYS A 15 52.42 -7.79 5.10
CA CYS A 15 51.24 -7.01 5.46
C CYS A 15 51.45 -6.34 6.83
N PRO A 16 51.13 -5.04 6.97
CA PRO A 16 51.24 -4.34 8.25
C PRO A 16 50.25 -4.95 9.26
N THR A 17 50.73 -5.12 10.49
CA THR A 17 49.90 -5.58 11.62
C THR A 17 49.09 -4.41 12.20
N HIS A 18 48.06 -4.70 13.02
CA HIS A 18 47.27 -3.66 13.68
C HIS A 18 48.13 -2.66 14.47
N ALA A 19 49.18 -3.17 15.15
CA ALA A 19 50.12 -2.34 15.89
C ALA A 19 50.96 -1.43 14.97
N ASP A 20 51.30 -1.89 13.76
CA ASP A 20 52.01 -1.07 12.77
C ASP A 20 51.12 0.08 12.27
N VAL A 21 49.81 -0.18 12.10
CA VAL A 21 48.82 0.83 11.67
C VAL A 21 48.54 1.84 12.78
N GLU A 22 48.41 1.41 14.04
CA GLU A 22 48.24 2.33 15.18
C GLU A 22 49.47 3.21 15.40
N ALA A 23 50.67 2.66 15.27
CA ALA A 23 51.90 3.43 15.37
C ALA A 23 52.00 4.48 14.25
N TRP A 24 51.57 4.12 13.03
CA TRP A 24 51.51 5.06 11.91
C TRP A 24 50.50 6.17 12.15
N MET A 25 49.27 5.84 12.57
CA MET A 25 48.22 6.84 12.86
C MET A 25 48.66 7.81 13.96
N SER A 26 49.29 7.31 15.03
CA SER A 26 49.81 8.16 16.11
C SER A 26 50.92 9.10 15.63
N THR A 27 51.74 8.66 14.68
CA THR A 27 52.78 9.50 14.07
C THR A 27 52.16 10.58 13.19
N VAL A 28 51.14 10.23 12.39
CA VAL A 28 50.40 11.18 11.55
C VAL A 28 49.66 12.22 12.39
N GLU A 29 48.98 11.82 13.47
CA GLU A 29 48.33 12.76 14.39
C GLU A 29 49.32 13.72 15.03
N LYS A 30 50.49 13.25 15.48
CA LYS A 30 51.56 14.12 16.01
C LYS A 30 52.11 15.10 14.98
N VAL A 31 52.17 14.72 13.72
CA VAL A 31 52.64 15.59 12.63
C VAL A 31 51.59 16.64 12.25
N LEU A 32 50.30 16.31 12.41
CA LEU A 32 49.16 17.15 12.05
C LEU A 32 48.64 18.01 13.21
N GLU A 33 48.92 17.66 14.46
CA GLU A 33 48.55 18.46 15.63
C GLU A 33 49.16 19.87 15.52
N ASN A 34 48.28 20.87 15.47
CA ASN A 34 48.57 22.31 15.41
C ASN A 34 49.28 22.83 14.15
N ARG A 35 49.20 22.13 13.01
CA ARG A 35 49.64 22.70 11.71
C ARG A 35 48.47 22.83 10.73
N GLN A 36 48.08 24.07 10.40
CA GLN A 36 47.34 24.32 9.15
C GLN A 36 48.31 24.09 8.00
N LEU A 37 48.16 22.98 7.28
CA LEU A 37 48.95 22.71 6.07
C LEU A 37 48.31 23.45 4.89
N PRO A 38 48.96 24.49 4.32
CA PRO A 38 48.49 25.07 3.07
C PRO A 38 48.79 24.06 1.95
N LEU A 39 47.76 23.39 1.44
CA LEU A 39 47.87 22.53 0.27
C LEU A 39 48.20 23.41 -0.94
N LYS A 40 49.46 23.37 -1.38
CA LYS A 40 49.88 23.91 -2.68
C LYS A 40 50.35 22.76 -3.56
N GLY A 41 49.51 22.42 -4.54
CA GLY A 41 49.82 21.50 -5.62
C GLY A 41 48.85 21.72 -6.78
N SER A 42 49.33 21.63 -8.00
CA SER A 42 48.48 21.53 -9.19
C SER A 42 48.03 20.07 -9.31
N GLY A 43 46.96 19.71 -8.59
CA GLY A 43 46.32 18.41 -8.78
C GLY A 43 45.83 18.29 -10.23
N LEU A 44 46.12 17.18 -10.89
CA LEU A 44 45.48 16.84 -12.14
C LEU A 44 44.07 16.33 -11.81
N VAL A 45 43.07 17.13 -12.20
CA VAL A 45 41.67 16.77 -12.15
C VAL A 45 41.37 15.97 -13.43
N PRO A 46 40.73 14.78 -13.37
CA PRO A 46 40.22 14.13 -14.58
C PRO A 46 39.40 15.15 -15.38
N SER A 47 39.57 15.22 -16.70
CA SER A 47 38.98 16.25 -17.58
C SER A 47 37.45 16.40 -17.49
N ASP A 48 36.81 15.42 -16.86
CA ASP A 48 35.40 15.15 -16.70
C ASP A 48 34.91 15.38 -15.26
N TYR A 49 35.81 15.65 -14.31
CA TYR A 49 35.46 16.03 -12.94
C TYR A 49 35.31 17.55 -12.86
N GLY A 50 34.10 18.05 -13.08
CA GLY A 50 33.78 19.49 -13.03
C GLY A 50 33.11 20.04 -14.28
N GLN A 51 32.84 19.22 -15.31
CA GLN A 51 31.80 19.55 -16.28
C GLN A 51 30.44 19.14 -15.73
N ALA A 52 30.05 19.78 -14.62
CA ALA A 52 28.64 20.10 -14.48
C ALA A 52 28.36 21.08 -15.63
N GLU A 53 27.48 20.69 -16.55
CA GLU A 53 26.88 21.69 -17.43
C GLU A 53 26.42 22.86 -16.56
N PRO A 54 26.64 24.11 -16.97
CA PRO A 54 26.19 25.24 -16.18
C PRO A 54 24.69 25.08 -15.99
N GLU A 55 24.30 24.74 -14.76
CA GLU A 55 22.92 24.82 -14.31
C GLU A 55 22.53 26.29 -14.51
N GLY A 56 21.89 26.55 -15.65
CA GLY A 56 21.02 27.70 -15.82
C GLY A 56 20.03 27.70 -14.66
N PRO A 57 19.45 28.87 -14.33
CA PRO A 57 18.57 29.03 -13.16
C PRO A 57 17.65 27.84 -13.11
N GLU A 58 17.74 27.06 -12.01
CA GLU A 58 17.03 25.80 -11.80
C GLU A 58 15.74 25.86 -12.59
N ALA A 59 15.70 25.11 -13.70
CA ALA A 59 14.46 24.94 -14.39
C ALA A 59 13.56 24.33 -13.32
N VAL A 60 12.69 25.17 -12.76
CA VAL A 60 11.54 24.74 -12.00
C VAL A 60 10.90 23.75 -12.94
N ILE A 61 11.15 22.46 -12.69
CA ILE A 61 10.52 21.40 -13.47
C ILE A 61 9.05 21.64 -13.19
N ASP A 62 8.38 22.16 -14.21
CA ASP A 62 6.95 22.34 -14.20
C ASP A 62 6.35 20.93 -14.14
N LEU A 63 6.14 20.45 -12.90
CA LEU A 63 5.56 19.15 -12.59
C LEU A 63 4.12 19.03 -13.12
N SER A 64 3.55 20.10 -13.69
CA SER A 64 2.25 20.04 -14.36
C SER A 64 2.28 19.30 -15.71
N ALA A 65 3.46 19.04 -16.28
CA ALA A 65 3.60 18.44 -17.62
C ALA A 65 4.12 16.99 -17.67
N THR A 66 4.49 16.37 -16.55
CA THR A 66 4.99 14.98 -16.53
C THR A 66 3.91 13.98 -16.10
N LYS A 67 3.70 12.92 -16.89
CA LYS A 67 2.82 11.79 -16.51
C LYS A 67 3.22 11.26 -15.12
N PRO A 68 2.26 10.94 -14.24
CA PRO A 68 2.58 10.34 -12.94
C PRO A 68 3.42 9.07 -13.11
N PRO A 69 4.43 8.84 -12.24
CA PRO A 69 5.24 7.63 -12.31
C PRO A 69 4.40 6.36 -12.10
N LEU A 70 4.82 5.27 -12.73
CA LEU A 70 4.18 3.96 -12.56
C LEU A 70 4.33 3.42 -11.14
N ASN A 71 5.47 3.67 -10.50
CA ASN A 71 5.75 3.25 -9.14
C ASN A 71 6.27 4.45 -8.36
N GLN A 72 5.62 4.80 -7.25
CA GLN A 72 6.06 5.88 -6.38
C GLN A 72 5.92 5.52 -4.90
N ILE A 73 6.77 6.10 -4.06
CA ILE A 73 6.68 6.01 -2.60
C ILE A 73 6.66 7.44 -2.03
N LEU A 74 5.61 7.74 -1.28
CA LEU A 74 5.53 8.93 -0.42
C LEU A 74 6.22 8.60 0.91
N PHE A 75 7.31 9.28 1.24
CA PHE A 75 8.06 8.99 2.47
C PHE A 75 8.31 10.24 3.31
N GLY A 76 8.47 10.07 4.62
CA GLY A 76 8.81 11.17 5.53
C GLY A 76 8.34 10.91 6.97
N PRO A 77 8.53 11.89 7.86
CA PRO A 77 8.14 11.78 9.27
C PRO A 77 6.64 11.50 9.46
N PRO A 78 6.22 10.97 10.62
CA PRO A 78 4.80 10.75 10.89
C PRO A 78 4.03 12.07 10.97
N GLY A 79 2.75 12.01 10.59
CA GLY A 79 1.87 13.18 10.61
C GLY A 79 2.08 14.19 9.47
N THR A 80 2.83 13.86 8.41
CA THR A 80 3.03 14.76 7.25
C THR A 80 1.96 14.60 6.16
N GLY A 81 0.89 13.84 6.42
CA GLY A 81 -0.23 13.71 5.48
C GLY A 81 -0.01 12.72 4.33
N LYS A 82 0.95 11.79 4.42
CA LYS A 82 1.24 10.80 3.36
C LYS A 82 0.01 10.00 2.93
N THR A 83 -0.67 9.35 3.87
CA THR A 83 -1.91 8.58 3.61
C THR A 83 -3.05 9.50 3.15
N TYR A 84 -3.06 10.76 3.58
CA TYR A 84 -4.03 11.74 3.07
C TYR A 84 -3.78 12.09 1.59
N ALA A 85 -2.51 12.19 1.19
CA ALA A 85 -2.08 12.54 -0.16
C ALA A 85 -2.25 11.41 -1.18
N THR A 86 -2.29 10.14 -0.76
CA THR A 86 -2.48 8.99 -1.68
C THR A 86 -3.76 9.09 -2.50
N ILE A 87 -4.83 9.67 -1.95
CA ILE A 87 -6.07 9.93 -2.68
C ILE A 87 -5.82 10.85 -3.87
N ASN A 88 -5.13 11.96 -3.64
CA ASN A 88 -4.84 12.93 -4.71
C ASN A 88 -3.89 12.31 -5.74
N GLN A 89 -2.91 11.50 -5.31
CA GLN A 89 -2.02 10.79 -6.23
C GLN A 89 -2.77 9.76 -7.09
N ALA A 90 -3.70 9.01 -6.49
CA ALA A 90 -4.53 8.05 -7.22
C ALA A 90 -5.45 8.77 -8.22
N LEU A 91 -6.07 9.88 -7.84
CA LEU A 91 -6.92 10.68 -8.73
C LEU A 91 -6.11 11.38 -9.83
N ALA A 92 -4.87 11.79 -9.58
CA ALA A 92 -3.99 12.32 -10.62
C ALA A 92 -3.72 11.31 -11.74
N ILE A 93 -3.80 10.01 -11.43
CA ILE A 93 -3.65 8.91 -12.39
C ILE A 93 -5.00 8.54 -13.03
N LEU A 94 -6.03 8.35 -12.21
CA LEU A 94 -7.32 7.77 -12.64
C LEU A 94 -8.31 8.79 -13.17
N ALA A 95 -8.25 10.03 -12.71
CA ALA A 95 -9.22 11.08 -13.00
C ALA A 95 -8.55 12.49 -12.96
N PRO A 96 -7.52 12.74 -13.79
CA PRO A 96 -6.74 13.98 -13.74
C PRO A 96 -7.59 15.24 -13.97
N GLU A 97 -8.56 15.18 -14.88
CA GLU A 97 -9.48 16.29 -15.15
C GLU A 97 -10.38 16.60 -13.95
N PHE A 98 -10.89 15.56 -13.26
CA PHE A 98 -11.70 15.72 -12.06
C PHE A 98 -10.89 16.37 -10.94
N LEU A 99 -9.63 15.94 -10.76
CA LEU A 99 -8.72 16.54 -9.78
C LEU A 99 -8.45 18.01 -10.11
N ALA A 100 -8.18 18.35 -11.38
CA ALA A 100 -7.93 19.71 -11.83
C ALA A 100 -9.14 20.64 -11.67
N GLN A 101 -10.36 20.11 -11.73
CA GLN A 101 -11.60 20.87 -11.47
C GLN A 101 -11.91 21.04 -9.97
N ASN A 102 -11.26 20.26 -9.10
CA ASN A 102 -11.48 20.24 -7.66
C ASN A 102 -10.22 20.68 -6.90
N THR A 103 -9.68 21.85 -7.25
CA THR A 103 -8.49 22.43 -6.60
C THR A 103 -8.83 23.07 -5.26
N GLY A 104 -7.88 23.00 -4.33
CA GLY A 104 -7.97 23.65 -3.02
C GLY A 104 -8.14 22.67 -1.86
N ASN A 105 -7.98 23.17 -0.63
CA ASN A 105 -7.94 22.38 0.59
C ASN A 105 -9.21 22.51 1.44
N SER A 106 -10.33 22.94 0.86
CA SER A 106 -11.59 23.08 1.62
C SER A 106 -12.15 21.71 2.04
N PRO A 107 -12.87 21.59 3.17
CA PRO A 107 -13.52 20.36 3.60
C PRO A 107 -14.45 19.77 2.53
N GLU A 108 -15.20 20.62 1.83
CA GLU A 108 -16.12 20.21 0.76
C GLU A 108 -15.37 19.65 -0.44
N THR A 109 -14.26 20.31 -0.82
CA THR A 109 -13.40 19.83 -1.91
C THR A 109 -12.82 18.48 -1.56
N ARG A 110 -12.35 18.29 -0.32
CA ARG A 110 -11.86 16.99 0.14
C ARG A 110 -12.96 15.92 0.13
N GLN A 111 -14.18 16.26 0.53
CA GLN A 111 -15.30 15.32 0.49
C GLN A 111 -15.61 14.86 -0.95
N ARG A 112 -15.57 15.78 -1.93
CA ARG A 112 -15.75 15.44 -3.36
C ARG A 112 -14.64 14.52 -3.87
N LEU A 113 -13.37 14.82 -3.57
CA LEU A 113 -12.23 13.96 -3.95
C LEU A 113 -12.34 12.57 -3.32
N LYS A 114 -12.72 12.48 -2.04
CA LYS A 114 -12.91 11.19 -1.34
C LYS A 114 -14.06 10.38 -1.97
N ALA A 115 -15.17 11.02 -2.29
CA ALA A 115 -16.31 10.35 -2.91
C ALA A 115 -15.96 9.75 -4.28
N GLU A 116 -15.21 10.49 -5.11
CA GLU A 116 -14.76 9.97 -6.41
C GLU A 116 -13.74 8.84 -6.26
N PHE A 117 -12.81 8.97 -5.30
CA PHE A 117 -11.89 7.89 -4.96
C PHE A 117 -12.64 6.61 -4.52
N ASP A 118 -13.66 6.74 -3.67
CA ASP A 118 -14.46 5.61 -3.20
C ASP A 118 -15.29 4.96 -4.32
N ARG A 119 -15.79 5.77 -5.26
CA ARG A 119 -16.46 5.27 -6.47
C ARG A 119 -15.49 4.43 -7.31
N LEU A 120 -14.26 4.90 -7.52
CA LEU A 120 -13.22 4.19 -8.27
C LEU A 120 -12.75 2.92 -7.55
N ALA A 121 -12.60 2.97 -6.22
CA ALA A 121 -12.27 1.81 -5.39
C ALA A 121 -13.39 0.75 -5.45
N SER A 122 -14.65 1.16 -5.34
CA SER A 122 -15.82 0.26 -5.45
C SER A 122 -15.94 -0.36 -6.85
N ALA A 123 -15.50 0.36 -7.88
CA ALA A 123 -15.38 -0.15 -9.24
C ALA A 123 -14.12 -1.03 -9.46
N GLY A 124 -13.34 -1.33 -8.40
CA GLY A 124 -12.14 -2.16 -8.46
C GLY A 124 -10.92 -1.50 -9.10
N ARG A 125 -10.98 -0.20 -9.44
CA ARG A 125 -9.89 0.56 -10.07
C ARG A 125 -8.78 0.94 -9.09
N VAL A 126 -9.15 1.08 -7.82
CA VAL A 126 -8.22 1.30 -6.72
C VAL A 126 -8.31 0.12 -5.77
N ARG A 127 -7.15 -0.37 -5.33
CA ARG A 127 -7.08 -1.28 -4.19
C ARG A 127 -6.11 -0.72 -3.17
N PHE A 128 -6.44 -0.93 -1.90
CA PHE A 128 -5.66 -0.45 -0.76
C PHE A 128 -5.26 -1.64 0.10
N VAL A 129 -3.98 -1.72 0.43
CA VAL A 129 -3.42 -2.72 1.34
C VAL A 129 -2.44 -2.04 2.28
N THR A 130 -2.35 -2.53 3.51
CA THR A 130 -1.36 -2.08 4.50
C THR A 130 -0.40 -3.22 4.80
N PHE A 131 0.90 -2.98 4.69
CA PHE A 131 1.89 -3.99 5.04
C PHE A 131 2.11 -4.04 6.56
N HIS A 132 2.34 -5.25 7.05
CA HIS A 132 2.67 -5.53 8.44
C HIS A 132 3.68 -6.68 8.51
N GLN A 133 4.28 -6.92 9.67
CA GLN A 133 5.37 -7.91 9.83
C GLN A 133 4.98 -9.33 9.38
N SER A 134 3.71 -9.72 9.57
CA SER A 134 3.19 -11.02 9.14
C SER A 134 2.68 -11.06 7.70
N PHE A 135 2.73 -9.95 6.94
CA PHE A 135 2.22 -9.89 5.57
C PHE A 135 3.22 -10.57 4.65
N SER A 136 2.75 -11.51 3.82
CA SER A 136 3.63 -12.39 3.06
C SER A 136 3.35 -12.37 1.55
N TYR A 137 4.16 -13.13 0.81
CA TYR A 137 3.98 -13.37 -0.62
C TYR A 137 2.59 -13.94 -0.91
N GLU A 138 2.10 -14.84 -0.05
CA GLU A 138 0.83 -15.54 -0.21
C GLU A 138 -0.39 -14.60 -0.18
N ASP A 139 -0.31 -13.50 0.56
CA ASP A 139 -1.37 -12.48 0.60
C ASP A 139 -1.28 -11.49 -0.57
N PHE A 140 -0.07 -11.28 -1.10
CA PHE A 140 0.18 -10.28 -2.13
C PHE A 140 0.04 -10.83 -3.54
N VAL A 141 0.60 -12.01 -3.80
CA VAL A 141 0.71 -12.60 -5.15
C VAL A 141 -0.20 -13.81 -5.30
N GLU A 142 0.09 -14.92 -4.66
CA GLU A 142 -0.77 -16.11 -4.64
C GLU A 142 -0.37 -17.05 -3.50
N GLY A 143 -1.36 -17.70 -2.90
CA GLY A 143 -1.16 -18.56 -1.76
C GLY A 143 -2.19 -19.67 -1.67
N ILE A 144 -1.80 -20.78 -1.06
CA ILE A 144 -2.71 -21.90 -0.80
C ILE A 144 -3.46 -21.61 0.50
N ARG A 145 -4.80 -21.58 0.44
CA ARG A 145 -5.64 -21.42 1.62
C ARG A 145 -6.39 -22.69 1.92
N ALA A 146 -6.62 -22.97 3.21
CA ALA A 146 -7.46 -24.09 3.62
C ALA A 146 -8.93 -23.67 3.56
N ASP A 147 -9.74 -24.44 2.86
CA ASP A 147 -11.18 -24.27 2.76
C ASP A 147 -11.86 -25.61 3.07
N SER A 148 -13.06 -25.60 3.62
CA SER A 148 -13.83 -26.82 3.86
C SER A 148 -14.84 -27.03 2.76
N ASP A 149 -14.80 -28.20 2.13
CA ASP A 149 -15.80 -28.59 1.15
C ASP A 149 -17.17 -28.67 1.82
N SER A 150 -18.08 -27.77 1.45
CA SER A 150 -19.44 -27.72 1.98
C SER A 150 -20.25 -29.01 1.73
N GLU A 151 -19.85 -29.83 0.75
CA GLU A 151 -20.56 -31.06 0.38
C GLU A 151 -20.03 -32.31 1.11
N THR A 152 -18.72 -32.34 1.41
CA THR A 152 -18.07 -33.55 1.97
C THR A 152 -17.48 -33.33 3.37
N GLY A 153 -17.36 -32.09 3.82
CA GLY A 153 -16.66 -31.71 5.04
C GLY A 153 -15.13 -31.91 4.97
N GLN A 154 -14.59 -32.30 3.81
CA GLN A 154 -13.16 -32.51 3.64
C GLN A 154 -12.42 -31.17 3.45
N LEU A 155 -11.21 -31.08 4.01
CA LEU A 155 -10.31 -29.95 3.79
C LEU A 155 -9.82 -29.94 2.33
N ARG A 156 -10.00 -28.81 1.67
CA ARG A 156 -9.44 -28.46 0.36
C ARG A 156 -8.40 -27.37 0.54
N TYR A 157 -7.46 -27.32 -0.39
CA TYR A 157 -6.37 -26.35 -0.39
C TYR A 157 -6.38 -25.55 -1.70
N PRO A 158 -7.42 -24.74 -1.97
CA PRO A 158 -7.46 -23.91 -3.18
C PRO A 158 -6.28 -22.94 -3.22
N LEU A 159 -5.79 -22.72 -4.43
CA LEU A 159 -4.89 -21.61 -4.70
C LEU A 159 -5.72 -20.34 -4.84
N GLU A 160 -5.39 -19.32 -4.05
CA GLU A 160 -6.01 -18.01 -4.11
C GLU A 160 -5.02 -16.95 -4.61
N ALA A 161 -5.49 -16.10 -5.52
CA ALA A 161 -4.73 -14.95 -5.98
C ALA A 161 -4.73 -13.85 -4.91
N GLY A 162 -3.55 -13.30 -4.60
CA GLY A 162 -3.35 -12.18 -3.70
C GLY A 162 -3.71 -10.82 -4.33
N VAL A 163 -3.63 -9.75 -3.53
CA VAL A 163 -4.13 -8.42 -3.93
C VAL A 163 -3.46 -7.86 -5.20
N PHE A 164 -2.16 -8.08 -5.38
CA PHE A 164 -1.38 -7.59 -6.53
C PHE A 164 -1.63 -8.41 -7.79
N LYS A 165 -1.66 -9.74 -7.69
CA LYS A 165 -2.02 -10.59 -8.84
C LYS A 165 -3.42 -10.26 -9.33
N ARG A 166 -4.39 -10.18 -8.42
CA ARG A 166 -5.78 -9.87 -8.77
C ARG A 166 -5.92 -8.49 -9.45
N ILE A 167 -5.16 -7.46 -9.08
CA ILE A 167 -5.29 -6.13 -9.74
C ILE A 167 -4.64 -6.14 -11.13
N CYS A 168 -3.55 -6.91 -11.30
CA CYS A 168 -2.95 -7.13 -12.62
C CYS A 168 -3.91 -7.90 -13.53
N ASP A 169 -4.57 -8.94 -13.03
CA ASP A 169 -5.53 -9.74 -13.80
C ASP A 169 -6.75 -8.88 -14.23
N ASP A 170 -7.26 -8.02 -13.34
CA ASP A 170 -8.32 -7.04 -13.68
C ASP A 170 -7.85 -6.03 -14.74
N ALA A 171 -6.61 -5.53 -14.62
CA ALA A 171 -6.05 -4.57 -15.56
C ALA A 171 -5.85 -5.14 -16.98
N LYS A 172 -5.58 -6.45 -17.11
CA LYS A 172 -5.46 -7.17 -18.40
C LYS A 172 -6.81 -7.39 -19.08
N THR A 173 -7.88 -7.54 -18.29
CA THR A 173 -9.21 -7.92 -18.80
C THR A 173 -10.08 -6.72 -19.19
N GLN A 174 -9.56 -5.51 -19.04
CA GLN A 174 -10.26 -4.24 -19.33
C GLN A 174 -10.85 -4.07 -20.74
N PRO A 175 -10.24 -4.51 -21.85
CA PRO A 175 -10.86 -4.37 -23.18
C PRO A 175 -12.23 -5.07 -23.26
N VAL A 176 -12.58 -5.83 -22.23
CA VAL A 176 -13.69 -6.78 -22.15
C VAL A 176 -14.58 -6.52 -20.92
N ALA A 177 -14.30 -5.48 -20.13
CA ALA A 177 -15.13 -5.07 -18.98
C ALA A 177 -16.58 -4.70 -19.39
N ASP A 178 -16.79 -4.28 -20.65
CA ASP A 178 -18.12 -4.04 -21.22
C ASP A 178 -18.93 -5.32 -21.54
N LEU A 179 -18.36 -6.50 -21.28
CA LEU A 179 -19.11 -7.76 -21.32
C LEU A 179 -19.94 -8.00 -20.05
N GLY A 180 -19.78 -7.18 -19.02
CA GLY A 180 -20.50 -7.31 -17.74
C GLY A 180 -19.86 -8.31 -16.77
N VAL A 181 -18.59 -8.70 -16.99
CA VAL A 181 -17.85 -9.58 -16.07
C VAL A 181 -17.50 -8.82 -14.80
N ARG A 182 -17.84 -9.37 -13.63
CA ARG A 182 -17.51 -8.73 -12.35
C ARG A 182 -16.02 -8.87 -12.00
N PRO A 183 -15.43 -7.97 -11.20
CA PRO A 183 -14.07 -8.16 -10.67
C PRO A 183 -13.95 -9.50 -9.93
N ASN A 184 -12.86 -10.23 -10.19
CA ASN A 184 -12.62 -11.58 -9.66
C ASN A 184 -13.80 -12.57 -9.89
N ALA A 185 -14.47 -12.48 -11.04
CA ALA A 185 -15.56 -13.40 -11.40
C ALA A 185 -15.18 -14.87 -11.21
N ALA A 186 -16.07 -15.63 -10.60
CA ALA A 186 -15.96 -17.08 -10.56
C ALA A 186 -16.25 -17.65 -11.94
N ILE A 187 -15.53 -18.71 -12.29
CA ILE A 187 -15.73 -19.46 -13.53
C ILE A 187 -16.52 -20.72 -13.20
N TRP A 188 -17.65 -20.90 -13.84
CA TRP A 188 -18.54 -22.03 -13.62
C TRP A 188 -18.58 -22.91 -14.87
N LYS A 189 -18.30 -24.19 -14.71
CA LYS A 189 -18.64 -25.17 -15.75
C LYS A 189 -20.15 -25.38 -15.70
N ILE A 190 -20.81 -25.42 -16.86
CA ILE A 190 -22.21 -25.86 -16.98
C ILE A 190 -22.41 -26.88 -18.11
N SER A 191 -23.24 -27.89 -17.85
CA SER A 191 -23.80 -28.80 -18.85
C SER A 191 -25.29 -28.56 -19.04
N ILE A 192 -25.67 -27.95 -20.15
CA ILE A 192 -27.09 -27.81 -20.50
C ILE A 192 -27.45 -29.00 -21.38
N ASP A 193 -28.17 -29.98 -20.82
CA ASP A 193 -28.65 -31.15 -21.55
C ASP A 193 -27.54 -31.94 -22.27
N GLY A 194 -26.45 -32.22 -21.54
CA GLY A 194 -25.35 -33.09 -21.96
C GLY A 194 -24.27 -32.46 -22.83
N SER A 195 -23.49 -33.31 -23.51
CA SER A 195 -22.48 -32.94 -24.50
C SER A 195 -23.11 -32.76 -25.89
N GLY A 196 -22.46 -31.98 -26.76
CA GLY A 196 -22.99 -31.68 -28.09
C GLY A 196 -24.16 -30.71 -28.08
N MET A 197 -24.88 -30.60 -29.21
CA MET A 197 -26.04 -29.72 -29.35
C MET A 197 -27.34 -30.48 -29.04
N SER A 198 -28.25 -29.83 -28.32
CA SER A 198 -29.58 -30.36 -27.99
C SER A 198 -30.63 -29.25 -28.14
N PRO A 199 -31.93 -29.59 -28.25
CA PRO A 199 -33.01 -28.61 -28.29
C PRO A 199 -32.95 -27.62 -27.10
N SER A 200 -32.78 -28.13 -25.88
CA SER A 200 -32.66 -27.32 -24.65
C SER A 200 -31.45 -26.38 -24.69
N LYS A 201 -30.28 -26.89 -25.11
CA LYS A 201 -29.05 -26.10 -25.20
C LYS A 201 -29.19 -25.01 -26.25
N ASN A 202 -29.71 -25.33 -27.43
CA ASN A 202 -29.92 -24.37 -28.50
C ASN A 202 -30.88 -23.26 -28.07
N TYR A 203 -31.97 -23.61 -27.39
CA TYR A 203 -32.90 -22.63 -26.82
C TYR A 203 -32.17 -21.67 -25.86
N CYS A 204 -31.43 -22.22 -24.89
CA CYS A 204 -30.67 -21.46 -23.89
C CYS A 204 -29.66 -20.49 -24.53
N LEU A 205 -28.86 -20.98 -25.49
CA LEU A 205 -27.86 -20.16 -26.19
C LEU A 205 -28.47 -19.07 -27.08
N THR A 206 -29.69 -19.27 -27.58
CA THR A 206 -30.40 -18.32 -28.45
C THR A 206 -31.13 -17.26 -27.65
N HIS A 207 -31.75 -17.61 -26.53
CA HIS A 207 -32.58 -16.73 -25.71
C HIS A 207 -31.82 -16.05 -24.57
N GLY A 208 -30.51 -16.28 -24.46
CA GLY A 208 -29.69 -15.67 -23.42
C GLY A 208 -29.99 -16.24 -22.03
N GLU A 209 -30.08 -17.57 -21.93
CA GLU A 209 -30.40 -18.26 -20.69
C GLU A 209 -29.40 -19.38 -20.40
N ALA A 210 -29.31 -19.74 -19.13
CA ALA A 210 -28.80 -21.02 -18.67
C ALA A 210 -29.90 -21.69 -17.83
N ARG A 211 -30.20 -22.95 -18.15
CA ARG A 211 -31.19 -23.76 -17.43
C ARG A 211 -30.61 -25.08 -16.96
N ILE A 212 -31.02 -25.52 -15.77
CA ILE A 212 -30.68 -26.84 -15.21
C ILE A 212 -31.95 -27.55 -14.71
N GLY A 213 -31.86 -28.89 -14.61
CA GLY A 213 -32.95 -29.80 -14.22
C GLY A 213 -33.33 -29.74 -12.73
N TRP A 214 -33.91 -30.81 -12.18
CA TRP A 214 -34.36 -30.93 -10.77
C TRP A 214 -35.54 -30.02 -10.38
N GLY A 215 -36.39 -29.67 -11.34
CA GLY A 215 -37.54 -28.81 -11.11
C GLY A 215 -38.51 -29.25 -10.01
N ASP A 216 -38.65 -30.56 -9.74
CA ASP A 216 -39.44 -31.09 -8.61
C ASP A 216 -38.93 -30.64 -7.22
N SER A 217 -37.70 -30.10 -7.14
CA SER A 217 -37.18 -29.47 -5.92
C SER A 217 -37.89 -28.16 -5.55
N GLY A 218 -38.62 -27.56 -6.50
CA GLY A 218 -39.33 -26.30 -6.32
C GLY A 218 -38.42 -25.07 -6.39
N ASP A 219 -38.95 -23.91 -6.04
CA ASP A 219 -38.19 -22.66 -6.05
C ASP A 219 -37.13 -22.66 -4.93
N LEU A 220 -35.85 -22.63 -5.32
CA LEU A 220 -34.71 -22.67 -4.40
C LEU A 220 -34.49 -21.34 -3.66
N SER A 221 -35.24 -20.29 -3.99
CA SER A 221 -35.25 -19.04 -3.23
C SER A 221 -36.28 -19.06 -2.07
N GLU A 222 -37.14 -20.08 -2.02
CA GLU A 222 -38.14 -20.27 -0.97
C GLU A 222 -37.74 -21.37 0.03
N ALA A 223 -38.72 -21.90 0.79
CA ALA A 223 -38.51 -22.97 1.76
C ALA A 223 -38.35 -24.36 1.10
N TYR A 224 -37.40 -24.52 0.17
CA TYR A 224 -37.16 -25.77 -0.57
C TYR A 224 -36.52 -26.87 0.29
N LYS A 225 -35.88 -26.52 1.40
CA LYS A 225 -35.18 -27.48 2.27
C LYS A 225 -36.11 -28.50 2.93
N THR A 226 -37.42 -28.27 2.96
CA THR A 226 -38.41 -29.26 3.46
C THR A 226 -39.07 -30.07 2.35
N ASN A 227 -38.71 -29.85 1.08
CA ASN A 227 -39.25 -30.59 -0.06
C ASN A 227 -38.71 -32.04 -0.08
N ASP A 228 -39.60 -33.02 -0.21
CA ASP A 228 -39.26 -34.45 -0.19
C ASP A 228 -38.34 -34.88 -1.35
N TYR A 229 -38.58 -34.34 -2.55
CA TYR A 229 -37.71 -34.58 -3.71
C TYR A 229 -36.31 -34.04 -3.44
N TYR A 230 -36.19 -32.79 -2.98
CA TYR A 230 -34.90 -32.20 -2.63
C TYR A 230 -34.18 -33.00 -1.55
N GLN A 231 -34.88 -33.44 -0.50
CA GLN A 231 -34.30 -34.27 0.56
C GLN A 231 -33.78 -35.61 0.04
N GLY A 232 -34.46 -36.22 -0.93
CA GLY A 232 -34.04 -37.44 -1.61
C GLY A 232 -32.82 -37.31 -2.51
N LEU A 233 -32.40 -36.08 -2.88
CA LEU A 233 -31.23 -35.87 -3.74
C LEU A 233 -29.91 -36.22 -3.04
N GLY A 234 -28.98 -36.76 -3.82
CA GLY A 234 -27.60 -36.97 -3.39
C GLY A 234 -26.85 -35.65 -3.16
N SER A 235 -25.75 -35.69 -2.40
CA SER A 235 -24.96 -34.51 -2.07
C SER A 235 -24.44 -33.76 -3.31
N GLY A 236 -24.07 -34.47 -4.38
CA GLY A 236 -23.61 -33.86 -5.63
C GLY A 236 -24.70 -33.05 -6.36
N ASP A 237 -25.95 -33.52 -6.34
CA ASP A 237 -27.07 -32.84 -6.96
C ASP A 237 -27.49 -31.63 -6.13
N LYS A 238 -27.61 -31.80 -4.81
CA LYS A 238 -27.81 -30.68 -3.86
C LYS A 238 -26.74 -29.60 -4.01
N GLY A 239 -25.49 -30.03 -4.17
CA GLY A 239 -24.35 -29.17 -4.46
C GLY A 239 -24.49 -28.39 -5.76
N THR A 240 -24.93 -29.04 -6.84
CA THR A 240 -25.22 -28.40 -8.14
C THR A 240 -26.29 -27.32 -8.00
N LEU A 241 -27.39 -27.62 -7.29
CA LEU A 241 -28.47 -26.68 -7.06
C LEU A 241 -28.01 -25.49 -6.20
N ASN A 242 -27.24 -25.75 -5.16
CA ASN A 242 -26.63 -24.71 -4.32
C ASN A 242 -25.69 -23.80 -5.12
N TYR A 243 -24.82 -24.37 -5.96
CA TYR A 243 -23.93 -23.60 -6.83
C TYR A 243 -24.71 -22.69 -7.78
N PHE A 244 -25.76 -23.23 -8.41
CA PHE A 244 -26.52 -22.48 -9.39
C PHE A 244 -27.45 -21.45 -8.75
N ALA A 245 -28.13 -21.76 -7.65
CA ALA A 245 -29.13 -20.87 -7.03
C ALA A 245 -28.52 -19.89 -6.04
N GLU A 246 -27.57 -20.32 -5.19
CA GLU A 246 -27.07 -19.53 -4.07
C GLU A 246 -25.67 -18.92 -4.31
N GLN A 247 -24.72 -19.66 -4.89
CA GLN A 247 -23.33 -19.20 -4.97
C GLN A 247 -22.98 -18.40 -6.24
N MET A 248 -23.56 -18.77 -7.38
CA MET A 248 -23.34 -18.06 -8.64
C MET A 248 -23.94 -16.66 -8.57
N ALA A 249 -23.21 -15.65 -9.01
CA ALA A 249 -23.66 -14.26 -8.92
C ALA A 249 -23.65 -13.56 -10.30
N VAL A 250 -24.36 -12.44 -10.38
CA VAL A 250 -24.33 -11.57 -11.56
C VAL A 250 -22.89 -11.13 -11.85
N GLY A 251 -22.49 -11.26 -13.12
CA GLY A 251 -21.14 -11.00 -13.62
C GLY A 251 -20.17 -12.18 -13.56
N ASP A 252 -20.57 -13.34 -13.05
CA ASP A 252 -19.77 -14.57 -13.16
C ASP A 252 -19.72 -15.12 -14.59
N VAL A 253 -18.69 -15.92 -14.88
CA VAL A 253 -18.45 -16.50 -16.21
C VAL A 253 -18.94 -17.95 -16.24
N LEU A 254 -19.70 -18.30 -17.27
CA LEU A 254 -20.21 -19.65 -17.53
C LEU A 254 -19.52 -20.27 -18.75
N LEU A 255 -18.95 -21.47 -18.57
CA LEU A 255 -18.41 -22.30 -19.63
C LEU A 255 -19.39 -23.44 -19.95
N CYS A 256 -20.15 -23.29 -21.04
CA CYS A 256 -21.06 -24.33 -21.50
C CYS A 256 -20.28 -25.36 -22.33
N ILE A 257 -20.30 -26.62 -21.88
CA ILE A 257 -19.48 -27.66 -22.50
C ILE A 257 -20.01 -28.11 -23.87
N GLN A 258 -19.07 -28.48 -24.74
CA GLN A 258 -19.31 -29.25 -25.96
C GLN A 258 -18.91 -30.72 -25.78
N SER A 259 -17.84 -30.99 -25.03
CA SER A 259 -17.39 -32.35 -24.66
C SER A 259 -16.73 -32.36 -23.27
N ALA A 260 -16.15 -33.50 -22.86
CA ALA A 260 -15.38 -33.59 -21.61
C ALA A 260 -14.13 -32.69 -21.58
N GLU A 261 -13.66 -32.21 -22.72
CA GLU A 261 -12.43 -31.41 -22.84
C GLU A 261 -12.66 -30.05 -23.50
N LYS A 262 -13.86 -29.81 -24.03
CA LYS A 262 -14.12 -28.71 -24.95
C LYS A 262 -15.29 -27.85 -24.50
N VAL A 263 -15.12 -26.54 -24.62
CA VAL A 263 -16.16 -25.54 -24.39
C VAL A 263 -16.80 -25.17 -25.73
N GLY A 264 -18.14 -25.12 -25.74
CA GLY A 264 -18.95 -24.77 -26.91
C GLY A 264 -19.46 -23.33 -26.88
N ALA A 265 -19.66 -22.77 -25.67
CA ALA A 265 -20.05 -21.39 -25.48
C ALA A 265 -19.54 -20.84 -24.15
N ILE A 266 -19.29 -19.54 -24.11
CA ILE A 266 -18.87 -18.80 -22.92
C ILE A 266 -19.83 -17.62 -22.74
N GLY A 267 -20.39 -17.49 -21.55
CA GLY A 267 -21.36 -16.44 -21.24
C GLY A 267 -21.09 -15.77 -19.90
N VAL A 268 -21.73 -14.63 -19.71
CA VAL A 268 -21.69 -13.86 -18.46
C VAL A 268 -23.08 -13.84 -17.84
N VAL A 269 -23.18 -14.16 -16.56
CA VAL A 269 -24.47 -14.17 -15.82
C VAL A 269 -24.99 -12.73 -15.69
N THR A 270 -26.23 -12.48 -16.11
CA THR A 270 -26.85 -11.14 -16.11
C THR A 270 -28.06 -11.00 -15.19
N SER A 271 -28.47 -12.06 -14.50
CA SER A 271 -29.54 -12.00 -13.50
C SER A 271 -29.23 -12.84 -12.27
N GLU A 272 -29.92 -12.51 -11.18
CA GLU A 272 -30.10 -13.43 -10.07
C GLU A 272 -30.86 -14.70 -10.51
N TYR A 273 -30.83 -15.72 -9.65
CA TYR A 273 -31.57 -16.95 -9.83
C TYR A 273 -33.08 -16.68 -9.90
N ARG A 274 -33.78 -17.45 -10.73
CA ARG A 274 -35.24 -17.53 -10.73
C ARG A 274 -35.72 -18.94 -11.02
N TYR A 275 -36.91 -19.24 -10.53
CA TYR A 275 -37.65 -20.46 -10.84
C TYR A 275 -38.78 -20.19 -11.83
N GLU A 276 -38.90 -21.02 -12.86
CA GLU A 276 -39.96 -20.94 -13.86
C GLU A 276 -40.75 -22.24 -13.90
N ALA A 277 -41.96 -22.24 -13.32
CA ALA A 277 -42.79 -23.45 -13.23
C ALA A 277 -43.22 -24.01 -14.61
N THR A 278 -43.28 -23.18 -15.64
CA THR A 278 -43.55 -23.60 -17.02
C THR A 278 -42.29 -23.45 -17.85
N VAL A 279 -41.85 -24.53 -18.50
CA VAL A 279 -40.70 -24.49 -19.41
C VAL A 279 -41.13 -24.18 -20.84
N PRO A 280 -40.31 -23.44 -21.62
CA PRO A 280 -40.57 -23.19 -23.03
C PRO A 280 -40.56 -24.46 -23.91
N ASP A 281 -41.25 -24.40 -25.05
CA ASP A 281 -41.27 -25.49 -26.02
C ASP A 281 -39.86 -25.85 -26.51
N GLY A 282 -39.55 -27.15 -26.50
CA GLY A 282 -38.23 -27.67 -26.91
C GLY A 282 -37.16 -27.65 -25.80
N VAL A 283 -37.48 -27.14 -24.61
CA VAL A 283 -36.68 -27.29 -23.39
C VAL A 283 -37.18 -28.51 -22.61
N LYS A 284 -36.28 -29.23 -21.95
CA LYS A 284 -36.65 -30.36 -21.07
C LYS A 284 -37.67 -29.95 -20.00
N PRO A 285 -38.70 -30.77 -19.71
CA PRO A 285 -39.75 -30.46 -18.74
C PRO A 285 -39.26 -30.09 -17.34
N ASP A 286 -38.15 -30.69 -16.90
CA ASP A 286 -37.59 -30.51 -15.56
C ASP A 286 -36.61 -29.32 -15.46
N TYR A 287 -36.36 -28.57 -16.53
CA TYR A 287 -35.38 -27.47 -16.60
C TYR A 287 -35.97 -26.12 -16.14
N GLN A 288 -36.47 -26.11 -14.90
CA GLN A 288 -37.22 -25.00 -14.31
C GLN A 288 -36.34 -23.99 -13.55
N HIS A 289 -35.06 -24.31 -13.31
CA HIS A 289 -34.11 -23.40 -12.67
C HIS A 289 -33.37 -22.57 -13.71
N VAL A 290 -33.46 -21.24 -13.62
CA VAL A 290 -33.03 -20.35 -14.71
C VAL A 290 -32.15 -19.21 -14.21
N ARG A 291 -31.15 -18.86 -15.02
CA ARG A 291 -30.44 -17.57 -14.98
C ARG A 291 -30.37 -16.97 -16.36
N SER A 292 -30.48 -15.65 -16.46
CA SER A 292 -30.19 -14.94 -17.69
C SER A 292 -28.67 -14.85 -17.89
N VAL A 293 -28.22 -15.09 -19.12
CA VAL A 293 -26.82 -15.17 -19.50
C VAL A 293 -26.62 -14.46 -20.83
N ARG A 294 -25.67 -13.52 -20.86
CA ARG A 294 -25.16 -12.96 -22.12
C ARG A 294 -24.10 -13.90 -22.67
N TRP A 295 -24.45 -14.69 -23.71
CA TRP A 295 -23.51 -15.60 -24.37
C TRP A 295 -22.57 -14.83 -25.31
N VAL A 296 -21.37 -14.52 -24.80
CA VAL A 296 -20.35 -13.72 -25.47
C VAL A 296 -19.69 -14.49 -26.60
N TYR A 297 -19.33 -15.74 -26.34
CA TYR A 297 -18.73 -16.64 -27.32
C TYR A 297 -19.69 -17.80 -27.54
N ARG A 298 -20.02 -18.08 -28.80
CA ARG A 298 -20.88 -19.19 -29.20
C ARG A 298 -20.26 -19.90 -30.39
N ASP A 299 -20.66 -21.15 -30.58
CA ASP A 299 -20.20 -22.00 -31.68
C ASP A 299 -18.68 -22.15 -31.74
N ILE A 300 -18.05 -22.16 -30.56
CA ILE A 300 -16.61 -22.37 -30.40
C ILE A 300 -16.31 -23.85 -30.16
N ASN A 301 -15.07 -24.24 -30.42
CA ASN A 301 -14.58 -25.60 -30.20
C ASN A 301 -13.23 -25.53 -29.46
N LEU A 302 -13.24 -24.89 -28.30
CA LEU A 302 -12.04 -24.54 -27.55
C LEU A 302 -11.68 -25.66 -26.59
N SER A 303 -10.47 -26.21 -26.72
CA SER A 303 -9.92 -27.14 -25.72
C SER A 303 -9.59 -26.39 -24.44
N ILE A 304 -10.09 -26.87 -23.30
CA ILE A 304 -9.81 -26.27 -21.99
C ILE A 304 -8.52 -26.81 -21.36
N LEU A 305 -8.01 -27.95 -21.85
CA LEU A 305 -6.88 -28.66 -21.25
C LEU A 305 -5.65 -27.77 -20.99
N PRO A 306 -5.22 -26.87 -21.91
CA PRO A 306 -4.02 -26.07 -21.69
C PRO A 306 -4.11 -25.11 -20.49
N ILE A 307 -5.31 -24.60 -20.20
CA ILE A 307 -5.52 -23.65 -19.10
C ILE A 307 -6.06 -24.31 -17.82
N ASN A 308 -6.53 -25.56 -17.94
CA ASN A 308 -7.12 -26.38 -16.87
C ASN A 308 -6.17 -27.49 -16.37
N ASP A 309 -4.86 -27.27 -16.44
CA ASP A 309 -3.81 -28.21 -15.99
C ASP A 309 -3.93 -29.63 -16.58
N GLY A 310 -4.34 -29.74 -17.85
CA GLY A 310 -4.58 -31.02 -18.51
C GLY A 310 -5.77 -31.82 -17.96
N CYS A 311 -6.59 -31.25 -17.06
CA CYS A 311 -7.74 -31.91 -16.48
C CYS A 311 -8.98 -31.79 -17.37
N GLN A 312 -9.72 -32.89 -17.51
CA GLN A 312 -11.04 -32.90 -18.16
C GLN A 312 -12.13 -32.36 -17.21
N PHE A 313 -13.27 -31.98 -17.77
CA PHE A 313 -14.46 -31.67 -17.00
C PHE A 313 -15.05 -32.93 -16.33
N THR A 314 -15.54 -32.77 -15.10
CA THR A 314 -16.31 -33.82 -14.43
C THR A 314 -17.76 -33.89 -14.93
N LEU A 315 -18.44 -35.00 -14.61
CA LEU A 315 -19.83 -35.26 -15.00
C LEU A 315 -20.85 -34.35 -14.31
N LYS A 316 -20.49 -33.69 -13.21
CA LYS A 316 -21.40 -32.81 -12.44
C LYS A 316 -21.88 -31.64 -13.30
N THR A 317 -23.19 -31.36 -13.28
CA THR A 317 -23.83 -30.38 -14.19
C THR A 317 -23.27 -28.98 -14.01
N VAL A 318 -23.16 -28.50 -12.77
CA VAL A 318 -22.59 -27.18 -12.43
C VAL A 318 -21.55 -27.34 -11.33
N TYR A 319 -20.39 -26.71 -11.50
CA TYR A 319 -19.40 -26.55 -10.43
C TYR A 319 -18.42 -25.41 -10.72
N ALA A 320 -17.85 -24.84 -9.66
CA ALA A 320 -16.82 -23.81 -9.74
C ALA A 320 -15.50 -24.38 -10.24
N MET A 321 -14.84 -23.65 -11.13
CA MET A 321 -13.52 -23.94 -11.67
C MET A 321 -12.52 -22.94 -11.10
N ASN A 322 -11.53 -23.46 -10.38
CA ASN A 322 -10.59 -22.63 -9.62
C ASN A 322 -9.16 -22.69 -10.19
N ARG A 323 -8.95 -23.39 -11.31
CA ARG A 323 -7.61 -23.60 -11.89
C ARG A 323 -7.11 -22.39 -12.67
N PHE A 324 -8.00 -21.55 -13.21
CA PHE A 324 -7.65 -20.38 -14.01
C PHE A 324 -8.62 -19.24 -13.78
N THR A 325 -8.19 -18.02 -14.06
CA THR A 325 -9.00 -16.80 -13.92
C THR A 325 -9.64 -16.39 -15.25
N TRP A 326 -10.53 -15.40 -15.21
CA TRP A 326 -11.05 -14.78 -16.43
C TRP A 326 -9.94 -14.18 -17.31
N ALA A 327 -8.90 -13.62 -16.68
CA ALA A 327 -7.75 -13.08 -17.40
C ALA A 327 -6.95 -14.16 -18.15
N ASP A 328 -6.73 -15.30 -17.50
CA ASP A 328 -6.09 -16.46 -18.14
C ASP A 328 -6.91 -16.93 -19.35
N LEU A 329 -8.23 -17.08 -19.16
CA LEU A 329 -9.14 -17.52 -20.22
C LEU A 329 -9.19 -16.52 -21.38
N LEU A 330 -9.26 -15.21 -21.10
CA LEU A 330 -9.29 -14.19 -22.13
C LEU A 330 -7.99 -14.15 -22.94
N THR A 331 -6.85 -14.21 -22.26
CA THR A 331 -5.53 -14.27 -22.91
C THR A 331 -5.45 -15.49 -23.84
N TYR A 332 -5.95 -16.63 -23.37
CA TYR A 332 -6.00 -17.86 -24.17
C TYR A 332 -6.95 -17.76 -25.36
N LEU A 333 -8.15 -17.18 -25.19
CA LEU A 333 -9.10 -16.92 -26.28
C LEU A 333 -8.48 -16.03 -27.37
N GLN A 334 -7.76 -14.98 -26.96
CA GLN A 334 -7.06 -14.08 -27.88
C GLN A 334 -5.94 -14.79 -28.63
N HIS A 335 -5.13 -15.60 -27.93
CA HIS A 335 -4.07 -16.41 -28.54
C HIS A 335 -4.62 -17.40 -29.58
N GLU A 336 -5.73 -18.06 -29.27
CA GLU A 336 -6.40 -19.01 -30.17
C GLU A 336 -7.22 -18.31 -31.28
N GLY A 337 -7.25 -16.97 -31.31
CA GLY A 337 -7.97 -16.20 -32.32
C GLY A 337 -9.49 -16.33 -32.25
N VAL A 338 -10.04 -16.70 -31.09
CA VAL A 338 -11.48 -16.87 -30.88
C VAL A 338 -12.16 -15.50 -30.79
N LYS A 339 -13.19 -15.29 -31.60
CA LYS A 339 -13.93 -14.01 -31.66
C LYS A 339 -15.25 -14.08 -30.90
N ALA A 340 -15.58 -12.99 -30.23
CA ALA A 340 -16.90 -12.81 -29.62
C ALA A 340 -17.98 -12.67 -30.70
N VAL A 341 -19.21 -13.06 -30.36
CA VAL A 341 -20.36 -13.06 -31.28
C VAL A 341 -20.89 -11.65 -31.53
N GLU A 342 -20.76 -10.76 -30.55
CA GLU A 342 -20.96 -9.33 -30.73
C GLU A 342 -19.59 -8.63 -30.69
N PRO A 343 -19.25 -7.75 -31.64
CA PRO A 343 -18.11 -6.86 -31.46
C PRO A 343 -18.40 -6.02 -30.21
N SER A 344 -17.52 -6.10 -29.21
CA SER A 344 -17.57 -5.21 -28.07
C SER A 344 -17.47 -3.77 -28.58
N VAL A 345 -18.59 -3.04 -28.56
CA VAL A 345 -18.62 -1.61 -28.82
C VAL A 345 -18.04 -0.93 -27.59
N SER A 346 -16.73 -0.79 -27.53
CA SER A 346 -16.09 0.31 -26.83
C SER A 346 -14.67 0.55 -27.34
N ASN A 347 -14.48 1.75 -27.88
CA ASN A 347 -13.18 2.41 -28.01
C ASN A 347 -12.74 2.94 -26.64
N SER A 348 -12.82 2.14 -25.58
CA SER A 348 -12.15 2.47 -24.33
C SER A 348 -10.66 2.18 -24.57
N PRO A 349 -9.76 3.15 -24.42
CA PRO A 349 -8.35 2.90 -24.69
C PRO A 349 -7.91 1.75 -23.79
N ALA A 350 -7.20 0.78 -24.39
CA ALA A 350 -6.64 -0.41 -23.76
C ALA A 350 -5.62 -0.11 -22.62
N ASP A 351 -5.64 1.11 -22.10
CA ASP A 351 -4.62 1.75 -21.29
C ASP A 351 -5.23 2.50 -20.09
N THR A 352 -6.50 2.22 -19.76
CA THR A 352 -7.15 2.89 -18.62
C THR A 352 -6.48 2.42 -17.32
N PRO A 353 -6.00 3.32 -16.45
CA PRO A 353 -5.10 2.95 -15.35
C PRO A 353 -5.79 2.28 -14.15
N TYR A 354 -5.02 1.51 -13.38
CA TYR A 354 -5.35 0.93 -12.09
C TYR A 354 -4.36 1.42 -11.06
N VAL A 355 -4.77 1.52 -9.79
CA VAL A 355 -3.89 1.96 -8.71
C VAL A 355 -3.93 0.97 -7.55
N LEU A 356 -2.77 0.47 -7.15
CA LEU A 356 -2.59 -0.24 -5.90
C LEU A 356 -1.86 0.66 -4.91
N ILE A 357 -2.53 1.00 -3.82
CA ILE A 357 -1.95 1.74 -2.69
C ILE A 357 -1.43 0.74 -1.66
N ILE A 358 -0.16 0.87 -1.30
CA ILE A 358 0.56 0.04 -0.33
C ILE A 358 0.97 0.93 0.84
N ASP A 359 0.12 0.99 1.85
CA ASP A 359 0.38 1.77 3.06
C ASP A 359 1.41 1.07 3.95
N GLU A 360 2.27 1.84 4.60
CA GLU A 360 3.32 1.34 5.49
C GLU A 360 4.24 0.29 4.83
N ILE A 361 4.68 0.58 3.58
CA ILE A 361 5.41 -0.38 2.75
C ILE A 361 6.66 -0.96 3.44
N ASN A 362 7.32 -0.21 4.31
CA ASN A 362 8.49 -0.67 5.05
C ASN A 362 8.17 -1.55 6.28
N ARG A 363 6.91 -1.71 6.68
CA ARG A 363 6.52 -2.56 7.82
C ARG A 363 6.55 -4.06 7.52
N GLY A 364 6.63 -4.45 6.25
CA GLY A 364 6.80 -5.82 5.79
C GLY A 364 8.20 -6.05 5.17
N ASN A 365 8.61 -7.31 5.05
CA ASN A 365 9.79 -7.65 4.25
C ASN A 365 9.45 -7.55 2.77
N VAL A 366 9.61 -6.37 2.19
CA VAL A 366 9.15 -6.05 0.83
C VAL A 366 9.78 -6.96 -0.22
N SER A 367 11.06 -7.30 -0.09
CA SER A 367 11.74 -8.23 -0.99
C SER A 367 11.08 -9.63 -0.97
N ARG A 368 10.69 -10.12 0.21
CA ARG A 368 9.98 -11.40 0.35
C ARG A 368 8.53 -11.32 -0.15
N ILE A 369 7.85 -10.20 0.09
CA ILE A 369 6.45 -10.01 -0.32
C ILE A 369 6.31 -9.94 -1.85
N PHE A 370 7.19 -9.18 -2.51
CA PHE A 370 7.21 -9.10 -3.98
C PHE A 370 7.82 -10.35 -4.62
N GLY A 371 8.72 -11.06 -3.93
CA GLY A 371 9.39 -12.24 -4.46
C GLY A 371 10.09 -11.94 -5.78
N GLU A 372 9.84 -12.78 -6.78
CA GLU A 372 10.36 -12.64 -8.15
C GLU A 372 9.75 -11.47 -8.92
N LEU A 373 8.58 -10.97 -8.50
CA LEU A 373 7.84 -9.91 -9.20
C LEU A 373 8.49 -8.53 -9.03
N ILE A 374 9.47 -8.40 -8.14
CA ILE A 374 10.29 -7.19 -8.04
C ILE A 374 10.89 -6.81 -9.40
N THR A 375 11.20 -7.77 -10.26
CA THR A 375 11.72 -7.48 -11.60
C THR A 375 10.63 -6.95 -12.52
N LEU A 376 9.42 -7.49 -12.43
CA LEU A 376 8.31 -7.17 -13.33
C LEU A 376 7.66 -5.80 -13.07
N ILE A 377 7.84 -5.22 -11.88
CA ILE A 377 7.32 -3.87 -11.60
C ILE A 377 8.11 -2.78 -12.33
N GLU A 378 9.31 -3.07 -12.84
CA GLU A 378 10.13 -2.13 -13.60
C GLU A 378 9.42 -1.73 -14.91
N PRO A 379 9.33 -0.43 -15.25
CA PRO A 379 8.57 0.03 -16.43
C PRO A 379 8.91 -0.69 -17.74
N SER A 380 10.19 -0.96 -17.99
CA SER A 380 10.68 -1.64 -19.20
C SER A 380 10.32 -3.12 -19.27
N LYS A 381 10.02 -3.76 -18.13
CA LYS A 381 9.76 -5.21 -18.01
C LYS A 381 8.28 -5.55 -17.98
N ARG A 382 7.41 -4.53 -17.98
CA ARG A 382 5.96 -4.69 -17.96
C ARG A 382 5.42 -5.13 -19.31
N ASP A 383 4.25 -5.77 -19.27
CA ASP A 383 3.54 -6.23 -20.46
C ASP A 383 3.25 -5.07 -21.43
N GLY A 384 3.54 -5.26 -22.71
CA GLY A 384 3.47 -4.22 -23.74
C GLY A 384 4.69 -3.31 -23.86
N ALA A 385 5.74 -3.48 -23.04
CA ALA A 385 7.01 -2.74 -23.18
C ALA A 385 7.99 -3.44 -24.13
N ASP A 386 8.97 -2.70 -24.65
CA ASP A 386 9.97 -3.25 -25.58
C ASP A 386 10.78 -4.42 -25.00
N GLU A 387 11.05 -4.38 -23.69
CA GLU A 387 11.76 -5.44 -22.96
C GLU A 387 10.84 -6.23 -22.02
N ALA A 388 9.56 -6.38 -22.37
CA ALA A 388 8.57 -7.08 -21.58
C ALA A 388 9.07 -8.48 -21.16
N LEU A 389 8.86 -8.81 -19.87
CA LEU A 389 9.28 -10.07 -19.28
C LEU A 389 8.07 -10.81 -18.71
N SER A 390 8.08 -12.13 -18.84
CA SER A 390 7.14 -13.03 -18.16
C SER A 390 7.91 -13.98 -17.24
N LEU A 391 7.41 -14.17 -16.02
CA LEU A 391 7.97 -15.10 -15.03
C LEU A 391 6.95 -16.18 -14.70
N GLN A 392 7.42 -17.38 -14.37
CA GLN A 392 6.57 -18.47 -13.92
C GLN A 392 6.39 -18.42 -12.41
N LEU A 393 5.15 -18.27 -11.94
CA LEU A 393 4.85 -18.18 -10.51
C LEU A 393 5.09 -19.52 -9.79
N PRO A 394 5.58 -19.51 -8.54
CA PRO A 394 6.00 -20.70 -7.81
C PRO A 394 4.85 -21.63 -7.41
N TYR A 395 3.65 -21.12 -7.12
CA TYR A 395 2.53 -21.96 -6.65
C TYR A 395 1.69 -22.47 -7.83
N SER A 396 1.19 -21.59 -8.67
CA SER A 396 0.37 -21.94 -9.84
C SER A 396 1.17 -22.60 -10.96
N LYS A 397 2.50 -22.37 -11.01
CA LYS A 397 3.37 -22.74 -12.15
C LYS A 397 2.94 -22.08 -13.47
N LYS A 398 2.19 -20.98 -13.40
CA LYS A 398 1.69 -20.25 -14.58
C LYS A 398 2.55 -19.03 -14.91
N PRO A 399 2.67 -18.65 -16.19
CA PRO A 399 3.31 -17.40 -16.57
C PRO A 399 2.52 -16.20 -16.05
N PHE A 400 3.24 -15.18 -15.59
CA PHE A 400 2.69 -13.94 -15.08
C PHE A 400 3.49 -12.75 -15.61
N THR A 401 2.77 -11.66 -15.84
CA THR A 401 3.28 -10.36 -16.34
C THR A 401 2.56 -9.25 -15.59
N VAL A 402 3.22 -8.09 -15.41
CA VAL A 402 2.62 -6.89 -14.82
C VAL A 402 2.23 -5.93 -15.94
N PRO A 403 0.96 -5.52 -16.06
CA PRO A 403 0.52 -4.59 -17.11
C PRO A 403 1.09 -3.17 -16.96
N GLN A 404 1.28 -2.46 -18.08
CA GLN A 404 1.72 -1.06 -18.06
C GLN A 404 0.75 -0.12 -17.35
N ASN A 405 -0.55 -0.40 -17.40
CA ASN A 405 -1.59 0.43 -16.80
C ASN A 405 -1.80 0.21 -15.29
N VAL A 406 -0.95 -0.56 -14.58
CA VAL A 406 -1.03 -0.74 -13.12
C VAL A 406 -0.06 0.17 -12.37
N HIS A 407 -0.54 1.16 -11.64
CA HIS A 407 0.29 2.05 -10.84
C HIS A 407 0.41 1.57 -9.38
N LEU A 408 1.60 1.70 -8.81
CA LEU A 408 1.90 1.41 -7.41
C LEU A 408 2.17 2.72 -6.64
N ILE A 409 1.47 2.93 -5.53
CA ILE A 409 1.68 4.07 -4.64
C ILE A 409 1.95 3.55 -3.23
N GLY A 410 3.19 3.64 -2.78
CA GLY A 410 3.60 3.30 -1.41
C GLY A 410 3.55 4.50 -0.46
N THR A 411 3.29 4.26 0.82
CA THR A 411 3.61 5.22 1.88
C THR A 411 4.66 4.61 2.83
N MET A 412 5.56 5.43 3.35
CA MET A 412 6.66 4.99 4.21
C MET A 412 6.90 5.98 5.34
N ASN A 413 6.81 5.51 6.59
CA ASN A 413 7.26 6.29 7.75
C ASN A 413 8.76 6.09 7.94
N THR A 414 9.49 7.18 8.08
CA THR A 414 10.97 7.14 8.17
C THR A 414 11.50 7.15 9.60
N ALA A 415 10.71 7.59 10.57
CA ALA A 415 11.06 7.56 12.00
C ALA A 415 11.17 6.14 12.58
N ASP A 416 10.51 5.16 11.96
CA ASP A 416 10.43 3.79 12.46
C ASP A 416 11.75 3.01 12.21
N ARG A 417 12.74 3.20 13.10
CA ARG A 417 14.06 2.53 13.00
C ARG A 417 14.04 1.01 13.17
N SER A 418 12.93 0.44 13.65
CA SER A 418 12.75 -1.01 13.84
C SER A 418 12.37 -1.76 12.56
N LEU A 419 12.17 -1.05 11.46
CA LEU A 419 11.69 -1.61 10.19
C LEU A 419 12.85 -2.02 9.28
N ALA A 420 12.62 -3.07 8.49
CA ALA A 420 13.57 -3.50 7.48
C ALA A 420 13.74 -2.37 6.47
N GLY A 421 14.96 -1.87 6.31
CA GLY A 421 15.27 -0.89 5.27
C GLY A 421 14.86 -1.41 3.89
N LEU A 422 14.32 -0.54 3.05
CA LEU A 422 13.95 -0.92 1.69
C LEU A 422 15.21 -1.29 0.91
N ASP A 423 15.23 -2.49 0.33
CA ASP A 423 16.36 -2.99 -0.48
C ASP A 423 16.69 -2.02 -1.64
N ILE A 424 17.97 -1.89 -1.96
CA ILE A 424 18.49 -1.12 -3.10
C ILE A 424 17.77 -1.52 -4.39
N ALA A 425 17.46 -2.80 -4.57
CA ALA A 425 16.72 -3.29 -5.73
C ALA A 425 15.34 -2.61 -5.84
N LEU A 426 14.59 -2.49 -4.74
CA LEU A 426 13.31 -1.80 -4.73
C LEU A 426 13.50 -0.29 -4.92
N ARG A 427 14.49 0.31 -4.27
CA ARG A 427 14.74 1.76 -4.40
C ARG A 427 14.94 2.20 -5.85
N ARG A 428 15.55 1.37 -6.70
CA ARG A 428 15.75 1.68 -8.13
C ARG A 428 14.48 1.58 -8.98
N ARG A 429 13.39 1.02 -8.43
CA ARG A 429 12.14 0.71 -9.14
C ARG A 429 10.97 1.61 -8.75
N PHE A 430 11.17 2.45 -7.72
CA PHE A 430 10.19 3.42 -7.25
C PHE A 430 10.76 4.83 -7.33
N VAL A 431 9.91 5.80 -7.68
CA VAL A 431 10.21 7.22 -7.50
C VAL A 431 9.90 7.61 -6.06
N PHE A 432 10.86 8.20 -5.36
CA PHE A 432 10.69 8.60 -3.97
C PHE A 432 10.30 10.07 -3.91
N ARG A 433 9.13 10.35 -3.32
CA ARG A 433 8.66 11.71 -3.07
C ARG A 433 8.64 11.96 -1.57
N GLU A 434 9.50 12.87 -1.14
CA GLU A 434 9.60 13.26 0.26
C GLU A 434 8.41 14.14 0.65
N MET A 435 7.90 13.91 1.86
CA MET A 435 6.81 14.65 2.48
C MET A 435 7.26 15.15 3.85
N LEU A 436 7.91 16.31 3.85
CA LEU A 436 8.36 17.00 5.06
C LEU A 436 7.20 17.66 5.80
N PRO A 437 7.35 17.98 7.09
CA PRO A 437 6.41 18.83 7.80
C PRO A 437 6.24 20.18 7.11
N GLU A 438 5.02 20.71 7.16
CA GLU A 438 4.66 21.96 6.47
C GLU A 438 4.03 22.93 7.48
N PRO A 439 4.83 23.55 8.38
CA PRO A 439 4.29 24.46 9.41
C PRO A 439 3.57 25.68 8.83
N HIS A 440 3.86 26.05 7.58
CA HIS A 440 3.23 27.17 6.89
C HIS A 440 1.71 26.99 6.72
N LEU A 441 1.22 25.73 6.66
CA LEU A 441 -0.21 25.42 6.62
C LEU A 441 -0.96 25.86 7.90
N LEU A 442 -0.22 26.16 8.98
CA LEU A 442 -0.74 26.52 10.30
C LEU A 442 -0.38 27.96 10.71
N GLU A 443 0.19 28.77 9.80
CA GLU A 443 0.66 30.13 10.12
C GLU A 443 -0.48 31.08 10.51
N SER A 444 -1.66 30.92 9.92
CA SER A 444 -2.85 31.70 10.25
C SER A 444 -3.56 31.21 11.52
N THR A 445 -3.12 30.10 12.13
CA THR A 445 -3.77 29.47 13.27
C THR A 445 -3.17 29.97 14.57
N THR A 446 -3.98 30.64 15.38
CA THR A 446 -3.62 31.09 16.73
C THR A 446 -4.56 30.52 17.78
N VAL A 447 -4.02 30.03 18.89
CA VAL A 447 -4.79 29.57 20.05
C VAL A 447 -4.37 30.39 21.26
N GLU A 448 -5.28 31.19 21.83
CA GLU A 448 -4.99 32.08 22.99
C GLU A 448 -3.73 32.93 22.78
N GLY A 449 -3.53 33.45 21.56
CA GLY A 449 -2.36 34.26 21.18
C GLY A 449 -1.10 33.47 20.79
N VAL A 450 -1.10 32.14 20.88
CA VAL A 450 0.03 31.29 20.48
C VAL A 450 -0.09 30.92 19.00
N ASN A 451 0.92 31.26 18.19
CA ASN A 451 0.97 30.88 16.78
C ASN A 451 1.39 29.41 16.62
N ILE A 452 0.49 28.57 16.07
CA ILE A 452 0.70 27.12 15.98
C ILE A 452 1.74 26.75 14.91
N GLY A 453 1.76 27.43 13.77
CA GLY A 453 2.79 27.23 12.75
C GLY A 453 4.20 27.54 13.27
N GLN A 454 4.35 28.63 14.04
CA GLN A 454 5.62 28.99 14.68
C GLN A 454 6.01 28.00 15.79
N LEU A 455 5.05 27.56 16.61
CA LEU A 455 5.27 26.53 17.62
C LEU A 455 5.84 25.25 17.01
N LEU A 456 5.18 24.71 15.98
CA LEU A 456 5.62 23.51 15.27
C LEU A 456 7.01 23.70 14.65
N ARG A 457 7.24 24.85 13.99
CA ARG A 457 8.53 25.17 13.36
C ARG A 457 9.68 25.15 14.37
N VAL A 458 9.53 25.81 15.51
CA VAL A 458 10.58 25.89 16.54
C VAL A 458 10.81 24.53 17.19
N MET A 459 9.76 23.76 17.45
CA MET A 459 9.91 22.39 17.96
C MET A 459 10.67 21.51 16.97
N ASN A 460 10.31 21.55 15.68
CA ASN A 460 10.99 20.77 14.65
C ASN A 460 12.46 21.16 14.48
N GLN A 461 12.80 22.46 14.54
CA GLN A 461 14.20 22.91 14.53
C GLN A 461 15.01 22.30 15.67
N ARG A 462 14.43 22.21 16.87
CA ARG A 462 15.12 21.59 18.02
C ARG A 462 15.22 20.07 17.88
N ILE A 463 14.17 19.41 17.40
CA ILE A 463 14.17 17.96 17.17
C ILE A 463 15.23 17.60 16.12
N GLU A 464 15.30 18.34 15.02
CA GLU A 464 16.26 18.10 13.95
C GLU A 464 17.72 18.24 14.42
N VAL A 465 18.01 19.20 15.30
CA VAL A 465 19.33 19.36 15.92
C VAL A 465 19.67 18.23 16.91
N LEU A 466 18.67 17.76 17.67
CA LEU A 466 18.88 16.75 18.72
C LEU A 466 18.84 15.31 18.20
N LEU A 467 18.17 15.08 17.07
CA LEU A 467 18.00 13.78 16.43
C LEU A 467 18.36 13.89 14.95
N ASP A 468 17.36 14.08 14.08
CA ASP A 468 17.47 14.23 12.65
C ASP A 468 16.12 14.73 12.08
N ARG A 469 16.08 15.02 10.79
CA ARG A 469 14.89 15.49 10.07
C ARG A 469 13.76 14.45 9.97
N GLU A 470 14.07 13.15 10.10
CA GLU A 470 13.11 12.06 9.95
C GLU A 470 12.20 11.91 11.19
N HIS A 471 12.59 12.52 12.32
CA HIS A 471 11.83 12.55 13.57
C HIS A 471 11.05 13.87 13.76
N CYS A 472 11.03 14.78 12.78
CA CYS A 472 10.25 16.00 12.91
C CYS A 472 8.75 15.72 13.02
N LEU A 473 8.04 16.54 13.81
CA LEU A 473 6.60 16.45 13.98
C LEU A 473 5.88 16.94 12.72
N GLY A 474 4.97 16.14 12.20
CA GLY A 474 4.14 16.52 11.07
C GLY A 474 3.02 17.51 11.42
N HIS A 475 2.56 18.27 10.43
CA HIS A 475 1.52 19.28 10.61
C HIS A 475 0.13 18.66 10.91
N ALA A 476 -0.12 17.39 10.55
CA ALA A 476 -1.43 16.74 10.71
C ALA A 476 -1.93 16.68 12.15
N TYR A 477 -1.04 16.59 13.15
CA TYR A 477 -1.42 16.61 14.57
C TYR A 477 -2.15 17.91 14.95
N PHE A 478 -1.82 19.02 14.28
CA PHE A 478 -2.32 20.35 14.59
C PHE A 478 -3.41 20.85 13.62
N MET A 479 -3.65 20.13 12.51
CA MET A 479 -4.70 20.47 11.54
C MET A 479 -6.10 20.61 12.15
N PRO A 480 -6.51 19.85 13.19
CA PRO A 480 -7.81 20.05 13.85
C PRO A 480 -8.01 21.46 14.45
N LEU A 481 -6.94 22.25 14.63
CA LEU A 481 -6.99 23.60 15.18
C LEU A 481 -7.34 24.68 14.14
N LEU A 482 -7.32 24.37 12.83
CA LEU A 482 -7.52 25.34 11.75
C LEU A 482 -8.86 26.09 11.79
N ASN A 483 -9.89 25.51 12.41
CA ASN A 483 -11.27 26.03 12.40
C ASN A 483 -11.75 26.35 13.82
N GLY A 484 -11.11 27.33 14.48
CA GLY A 484 -11.49 27.75 15.83
C GLY A 484 -10.93 26.84 16.94
N GLY A 485 -9.68 26.40 16.77
CA GLY A 485 -8.98 25.60 17.78
C GLY A 485 -8.96 26.26 19.16
N THR A 486 -9.20 25.45 20.19
CA THR A 486 -9.23 25.88 21.59
C THR A 486 -7.98 25.43 22.35
N LEU A 487 -7.68 26.09 23.46
CA LEU A 487 -6.59 25.67 24.35
C LEU A 487 -6.77 24.23 24.84
N ALA A 488 -8.01 23.82 25.13
CA ALA A 488 -8.31 22.45 25.55
C ALA A 488 -7.96 21.41 24.47
N GLN A 489 -8.18 21.73 23.19
CA GLN A 489 -7.76 20.86 22.09
C GLN A 489 -6.24 20.80 21.96
N LEU A 490 -5.56 21.95 22.10
CA LEU A 490 -4.09 22.00 22.09
C LEU A 490 -3.50 21.18 23.25
N GLU A 491 -4.08 21.27 24.45
CA GLU A 491 -3.73 20.45 25.61
C GLU A 491 -3.84 18.95 25.31
N LEU A 492 -4.94 18.51 24.69
CA LEU A 492 -5.14 17.11 24.33
C LEU A 492 -4.12 16.64 23.28
N ILE A 493 -3.84 17.46 22.27
CA ILE A 493 -2.81 17.16 21.25
C ILE A 493 -1.45 16.97 21.93
N PHE A 494 -1.06 17.89 22.81
CA PHE A 494 0.23 17.82 23.48
C PHE A 494 0.34 16.62 24.43
N ARG A 495 -0.68 16.39 25.27
CA ARG A 495 -0.66 15.31 26.27
C ARG A 495 -0.73 13.92 25.65
N ASN A 496 -1.54 13.75 24.60
CA ASN A 496 -1.87 12.41 24.09
C ASN A 496 -1.12 12.04 22.82
N GLN A 497 -0.49 13.00 22.13
CA GLN A 497 0.18 12.76 20.85
C GLN A 497 1.62 13.28 20.86
N VAL A 498 1.83 14.56 21.16
CA VAL A 498 3.18 15.15 21.05
C VAL A 498 4.12 14.64 22.13
N LEU A 499 3.76 14.74 23.41
CA LEU A 499 4.63 14.33 24.51
C LEU A 499 4.95 12.82 24.46
N PRO A 500 3.96 11.91 24.29
CA PRO A 500 4.27 10.48 24.13
C PRO A 500 5.20 10.18 22.96
N LEU A 501 5.05 10.88 21.83
CA LEU A 501 5.93 10.71 20.68
C LEU A 501 7.36 11.19 20.98
N LEU A 502 7.51 12.31 21.70
CA LEU A 502 8.83 12.76 22.16
C LEU A 502 9.45 11.76 23.16
N GLN A 503 8.67 11.16 24.04
CA GLN A 503 9.15 10.09 24.94
C GLN A 503 9.71 8.90 24.15
N GLU A 504 9.01 8.49 23.09
CA GLU A 504 9.47 7.42 22.21
C GLU A 504 10.75 7.81 21.46
N TYR A 505 10.78 8.99 20.84
CA TYR A 505 11.93 9.46 20.04
C TYR A 505 13.20 9.63 20.87
N PHE A 506 13.06 10.09 22.10
CA PHE A 506 14.18 10.34 22.99
C PHE A 506 14.43 9.17 23.97
N PHE A 507 13.74 8.03 23.82
CA PHE A 507 13.87 6.87 24.71
C PHE A 507 13.76 7.24 26.20
N GLU A 508 12.75 8.04 26.53
CA GLU A 508 12.51 8.59 27.88
C GLU A 508 13.66 9.49 28.41
N ASP A 509 14.51 10.04 27.54
CA ASP A 509 15.47 11.11 27.90
C ASP A 509 14.72 12.44 28.10
N TRP A 510 14.18 12.59 29.31
CA TRP A 510 13.41 13.75 29.74
C TRP A 510 14.16 15.07 29.65
N GLN A 511 15.49 15.06 29.70
CA GLN A 511 16.28 16.28 29.55
C GLN A 511 16.23 16.79 28.11
N ARG A 512 16.37 15.91 27.12
CA ARG A 512 16.21 16.29 25.71
C ARG A 512 14.79 16.73 25.38
N ILE A 513 13.78 16.08 25.96
CA ILE A 513 12.37 16.50 25.85
C ILE A 513 12.20 17.91 26.42
N GLN A 514 12.79 18.19 27.59
CA GLN A 514 12.80 19.53 28.20
C GLN A 514 13.43 20.59 27.29
N TRP A 515 14.49 20.24 26.54
CA TRP A 515 15.11 21.15 25.57
C TRP A 515 14.20 21.43 24.38
N VAL A 516 13.56 20.41 23.79
CA VAL A 516 12.59 20.59 22.69
C VAL A 516 11.46 21.52 23.12
N LEU A 517 10.94 21.34 24.33
CA LEU A 517 9.86 22.14 24.89
C LEU A 517 10.32 23.51 25.43
N ASN A 518 11.62 23.81 25.44
CA ASN A 518 12.21 25.02 26.04
C ASN A 518 12.01 25.18 27.56
N ASP A 519 11.64 24.12 28.26
CA ASP A 519 11.23 24.20 29.67
C ASP A 519 12.38 24.65 30.59
N HIS A 520 13.64 24.35 30.25
CA HIS A 520 14.83 24.83 30.97
C HIS A 520 14.99 26.36 31.00
N ARG A 521 14.21 27.11 30.23
CA ARG A 521 14.22 28.59 30.16
C ARG A 521 12.89 29.21 30.62
N LYS A 522 11.93 28.41 31.06
CA LYS A 522 10.61 28.85 31.52
C LYS A 522 10.57 28.94 33.04
N PRO A 523 9.66 29.75 33.61
CA PRO A 523 9.32 29.60 35.03
C PRO A 523 8.72 28.22 35.27
N GLU A 524 8.96 27.61 36.43
CA GLU A 524 8.52 26.24 36.75
C GLU A 524 7.02 26.00 36.49
N THR A 525 6.19 27.01 36.73
CA THR A 525 4.74 26.93 36.48
C THR A 525 4.35 26.74 35.01
N ASP A 526 5.22 27.11 34.07
CA ASP A 526 5.03 27.00 32.62
C ASP A 526 5.86 25.85 31.99
N CYS A 527 6.64 25.12 32.80
CA CYS A 527 7.37 23.94 32.34
C CYS A 527 6.41 22.74 32.22
N PHE A 528 6.40 22.07 31.07
CA PHE A 528 5.65 20.81 30.89
C PHE A 528 6.33 19.64 31.62
N VAL A 529 7.66 19.66 31.68
CA VAL A 529 8.50 18.65 32.35
C VAL A 529 9.35 19.34 33.42
N LEU A 530 9.24 18.84 34.66
CA LEU A 530 9.94 19.33 35.84
C LEU A 530 10.94 18.29 36.34
N ARG A 531 12.00 18.78 37.00
CA ARG A 531 12.97 17.97 37.73
C ARG A 531 12.85 18.25 39.22
N GLU A 532 12.45 17.25 39.98
CA GLU A 532 12.25 17.35 41.43
C GLU A 532 13.32 16.59 42.20
N THR A 533 13.76 17.14 43.33
CA THR A 533 14.65 16.44 44.26
C THR A 533 13.84 15.66 45.29
N GLN A 534 14.14 14.37 45.44
CA GLN A 534 13.54 13.46 46.42
C GLN A 534 14.49 13.27 47.60
N ASN A 535 13.94 13.17 48.80
CA ASN A 535 14.73 12.87 49.99
C ASN A 535 15.07 11.37 50.05
N LEU A 536 16.21 11.00 49.46
CA LEU A 536 16.67 9.60 49.39
C LEU A 536 16.85 8.97 50.78
N LEU A 537 17.35 9.74 51.75
CA LEU A 537 17.56 9.25 53.10
C LEU A 537 16.23 8.85 53.76
N ALA A 538 15.18 9.65 53.56
CA ALA A 538 13.85 9.35 54.08
C ALA A 538 13.19 8.16 53.37
N LEU A 539 13.47 7.95 52.07
CA LEU A 539 12.86 6.89 51.26
C LEU A 539 13.57 5.53 51.41
N PHE A 540 14.91 5.53 51.44
CA PHE A 540 15.72 4.32 51.31
C PHE A 540 16.84 4.17 52.36
N GLY A 541 17.04 5.17 53.23
CA GLY A 541 18.19 5.21 54.14
C GLY A 541 19.51 5.50 53.42
N ASP A 542 20.63 5.12 54.03
CA ASP A 542 22.00 5.41 53.58
C ASP A 542 22.63 4.31 52.71
N LYS A 543 21.92 3.20 52.47
CA LYS A 543 22.46 1.99 51.84
C LYS A 543 22.07 1.77 50.38
N VAL A 544 21.15 2.58 49.84
CA VAL A 544 20.70 2.44 48.45
C VAL A 544 21.33 3.56 47.61
N PRO A 545 22.24 3.22 46.67
CA PRO A 545 22.80 4.20 45.76
C PRO A 545 21.75 4.54 44.68
N ALA A 546 21.01 5.62 44.89
CA ALA A 546 20.01 6.14 43.95
C ALA A 546 20.31 7.60 43.59
N GLN A 547 19.80 8.05 42.44
CA GLN A 547 19.79 9.47 42.10
C GLN A 547 18.61 10.15 42.79
N ASP A 548 18.85 11.34 43.36
CA ASP A 548 17.82 12.10 44.08
C ASP A 548 16.92 12.91 43.14
N GLN A 549 17.26 13.02 41.86
CA GLN A 549 16.49 13.75 40.86
C GLN A 549 15.54 12.83 40.11
N VAL A 550 14.26 13.19 40.10
CA VAL A 550 13.22 12.50 39.33
C VAL A 550 12.53 13.49 38.39
N TRP A 551 12.19 13.01 37.19
CA TRP A 551 11.43 13.76 36.21
C TRP A 551 9.94 13.58 36.44
N ARG A 552 9.17 14.67 36.35
CA ARG A 552 7.71 14.65 36.43
C ARG A 552 7.08 15.51 35.36
N ILE A 553 5.94 15.06 34.86
CA ILE A 553 5.07 15.86 34.01
C ILE A 553 4.28 16.83 34.89
N ASN A 554 4.27 18.11 34.53
CA ASN A 554 3.44 19.13 35.16
C ASN A 554 2.10 19.24 34.42
N PRO A 555 1.00 18.65 34.94
CA PRO A 555 -0.29 18.69 34.25
C PRO A 555 -0.83 20.11 34.11
N LEU A 556 -0.54 21.01 35.04
CA LEU A 556 -1.08 22.38 35.04
C LEU A 556 -0.50 23.22 33.89
N ALA A 557 0.72 22.92 33.42
CA ALA A 557 1.34 23.66 32.32
C ALA A 557 0.56 23.52 31.01
N PHE A 558 -0.08 22.37 30.75
CA PHE A 558 -0.84 22.16 29.51
C PHE A 558 -2.07 23.05 29.38
N SER A 559 -2.62 23.52 30.49
CA SER A 559 -3.77 24.43 30.49
C SER A 559 -3.36 25.91 30.52
N ARG A 560 -2.06 26.22 30.30
CA ARG A 560 -1.51 27.58 30.34
C ARG A 560 -1.03 28.01 28.95
N PRO A 561 -1.63 29.04 28.33
CA PRO A 561 -1.14 29.57 27.04
C PRO A 561 0.33 30.00 27.09
N THR A 562 0.78 30.52 28.25
CA THR A 562 2.16 30.95 28.48
C THR A 562 3.17 29.81 28.39
N ALA A 563 2.79 28.57 28.73
CA ALA A 563 3.66 27.40 28.59
C ALA A 563 4.01 27.11 27.13
N TYR A 564 3.03 27.25 26.23
CA TYR A 564 3.22 27.09 24.78
C TYR A 564 3.93 28.31 24.16
N ALA A 565 3.56 29.52 24.56
CA ALA A 565 4.27 30.74 24.14
C ALA A 565 5.75 30.69 24.53
N GLY A 566 6.05 30.13 25.72
CA GLY A 566 7.40 29.87 26.21
C GLY A 566 8.21 28.89 25.36
N VAL A 567 7.56 28.00 24.58
CA VAL A 567 8.27 27.13 23.62
C VAL A 567 8.86 27.97 22.49
N ILE A 568 8.11 28.99 22.05
CA ILE A 568 8.47 29.89 20.95
C ILE A 568 9.50 30.93 21.41
N SER A 569 9.32 31.53 22.60
CA SER A 569 10.13 32.66 23.04
C SER A 569 11.54 32.25 23.44
N ALA A 570 12.53 32.85 22.78
CA ALA A 570 13.94 32.75 23.16
C ALA A 570 14.32 33.94 24.04
N HIS A 571 13.81 34.06 25.26
CA HIS A 571 14.38 35.03 26.19
C HIS A 571 15.76 34.55 26.63
N ALA A 572 16.80 35.11 26.02
CA ALA A 572 18.16 35.00 26.52
C ALA A 572 18.22 35.83 27.80
N SER A 573 18.15 35.17 28.95
CA SER A 573 18.46 35.80 30.23
C SER A 573 19.97 35.99 30.31
N THR A 574 20.47 37.05 29.68
CA THR A 574 21.77 37.66 30.02
C THR A 574 21.49 39.04 30.58
N GLN A 575 21.99 39.26 31.81
CA GLN A 575 21.99 40.47 32.68
C GLN A 575 21.29 40.14 34.01
N ASP A 576 21.82 40.41 35.21
CA ASP A 576 23.10 40.89 35.69
C ASP A 576 23.17 40.47 37.17
N ALA A 577 24.24 39.80 37.58
CA ALA A 577 24.57 39.62 38.99
C ALA A 577 26.00 40.10 39.23
N THR A 578 26.23 41.39 39.00
CA THR A 578 27.37 42.10 39.60
C THR A 578 27.02 42.40 41.06
N THR A 579 27.60 41.60 41.96
CA THR A 579 27.76 41.90 43.37
C THR A 579 28.50 43.24 43.53
N PRO A 580 28.03 44.17 44.40
CA PRO A 580 28.88 45.28 44.83
C PRO A 580 29.79 44.79 45.95
N GLU A 581 31.09 44.70 45.68
CA GLU A 581 32.12 44.60 46.71
C GLU A 581 32.20 45.90 47.52
N GLU A 582 32.20 45.74 48.84
CA GLU A 582 32.55 46.73 49.84
C GLU A 582 33.95 47.31 49.58
N GLN A 583 34.04 48.64 49.47
CA GLN A 583 35.29 49.37 49.71
C GLN A 583 35.12 50.26 50.94
N THR A 584 35.54 49.71 52.08
CA THR A 584 36.06 50.47 53.22
C THR A 584 37.56 50.21 53.32
N ALA A 585 38.38 51.20 52.95
CA ALA A 585 39.68 51.57 53.55
C ALA A 585 40.36 52.61 52.65
#